data_AF-A0A2M8S9X3-F1
#
_entry.id   AF-A0A2M8S9X3-F1
#
_cell.length_a   1.000
_cell.length_b   1.000
_cell.length_c   1.000
_cell.angle_alpha   90.00
_cell.angle_beta   90.00
_cell.angle_gamma   90.00
#
_symmetry.space_group_name_H-M   'P 1'
#
loop_
_entity.id
_entity.type
_entity.pdbx_description
1 polymer ?
#
loop_
_entity_poly.entity_id
_entity_poly.type
_entity_poly.pdbx_seq_one_letter_code
_entity_poly.pdbx_strand_id
1 'polypeptide(L)'
;MDITINLAEARRKLPELADRAGAGQTYVVSRRGRKIAVLIGVDEYQRYKAIELQQRERDFNVLLAPAPPNAPTEDQARSIAVQIVRKARTERSERGTTNAPLRSQRGQS
;
A
#
# COMPACT_ATOMS: atom_id res chain seq x y z
N MET A 1 -17.71 11.98 5.43
CA MET A 1 -18.50 10.91 4.77
C MET A 1 -18.46 11.20 3.28
N ASP A 2 -17.95 10.29 2.46
CA ASP A 2 -17.79 10.50 1.02
C ASP A 2 -19.06 10.16 0.25
N ILE A 3 -19.58 11.13 -0.53
CA ILE A 3 -20.78 10.92 -1.34
C ILE A 3 -20.34 10.51 -2.73
N THR A 4 -20.75 9.32 -3.18
CA THR A 4 -20.46 8.87 -4.55
C THR A 4 -21.50 9.43 -5.52
N ILE A 5 -21.04 10.09 -6.58
CA ILE A 5 -21.87 10.65 -7.65
C ILE A 5 -21.44 10.09 -9.01
N ASN A 6 -22.37 9.97 -9.95
CA ASN A 6 -22.02 9.61 -11.32
C ASN A 6 -21.46 10.85 -12.06
N LEU A 7 -20.47 10.66 -12.92
CA LEU A 7 -19.88 11.70 -13.78
C LEU A 7 -20.94 12.51 -14.55
N ALA A 8 -22.00 11.87 -15.04
CA ALA A 8 -23.06 12.57 -15.75
C ALA A 8 -23.80 13.59 -14.85
N GLU A 9 -24.03 13.23 -13.59
CA GLU A 9 -24.63 14.12 -12.60
C GLU A 9 -23.65 15.20 -12.15
N ALA A 10 -22.38 14.82 -11.92
CA ALA A 10 -21.30 15.74 -11.57
C ALA A 10 -21.18 16.90 -12.56
N ARG A 11 -21.24 16.61 -13.87
CA ARG A 11 -21.17 17.63 -14.93
C ARG A 11 -22.36 18.59 -14.91
N ARG A 12 -23.55 18.11 -14.54
CA ARG A 12 -24.77 18.95 -14.49
C ARG A 12 -24.80 19.87 -13.28
N LYS A 13 -24.25 19.41 -12.15
CA LYS A 13 -24.29 20.10 -10.85
C LYS A 13 -22.94 20.67 -10.42
N LEU A 14 -22.00 20.82 -11.35
CA LEU A 14 -20.61 21.14 -11.00
C LEU A 14 -20.47 22.42 -10.15
N PRO A 15 -21.17 23.54 -10.44
CA PRO A 15 -21.06 24.74 -9.60
C PRO A 15 -21.48 24.49 -8.14
N GLU A 16 -22.67 23.90 -7.92
CA GLU A 16 -23.19 23.57 -6.59
C GLU A 16 -22.26 22.59 -5.83
N LEU A 17 -21.73 21.60 -6.54
CA LEU A 17 -20.81 20.62 -5.96
C LEU A 17 -19.47 21.27 -5.59
N ALA A 18 -18.98 22.23 -6.39
CA ALA A 18 -17.76 22.96 -6.10
C ALA A 18 -17.92 23.85 -4.86
N ASP A 19 -19.03 24.56 -4.72
CA ASP A 19 -19.34 25.37 -3.53
C ASP A 19 -19.38 24.51 -2.26
N ARG A 20 -20.09 23.37 -2.33
CA ARG A 20 -20.15 22.42 -1.21
C ARG A 20 -18.80 21.78 -0.91
N ALA A 21 -18.00 21.49 -1.92
CA ALA A 21 -16.65 20.98 -1.73
C ALA A 21 -15.73 22.01 -1.08
N GLY A 22 -15.88 23.28 -1.44
CA GLY A 22 -15.24 24.41 -0.76
C GLY A 22 -15.64 24.49 0.71
N ALA A 23 -16.89 24.17 1.05
CA ALA A 23 -17.37 24.09 2.43
C ALA A 23 -16.94 22.79 3.18
N GLY A 24 -16.10 21.94 2.59
CA GLY A 24 -15.54 20.75 3.22
C GLY A 24 -16.25 19.43 2.88
N GLN A 25 -17.21 19.42 1.96
CA GLN A 25 -17.85 18.19 1.51
C GLN A 25 -16.98 17.43 0.50
N THR A 26 -16.81 16.12 0.67
CA THR A 26 -16.05 15.29 -0.28
C THR A 26 -16.97 14.47 -1.17
N TYR A 27 -16.72 14.52 -2.48
CA TYR A 27 -17.44 13.74 -3.47
C TYR A 27 -16.54 12.79 -4.23
N VAL A 28 -16.97 11.54 -4.40
CA VAL A 28 -16.32 10.56 -5.25
C VAL A 28 -17.05 10.50 -6.59
N VAL A 29 -16.36 10.84 -7.67
CA VAL A 29 -16.92 10.77 -9.02
C VAL A 29 -16.71 9.38 -9.58
N SER A 30 -17.79 8.77 -10.08
CA SER A 30 -17.80 7.44 -10.66
C SER A 30 -18.26 7.45 -12.12
N ARG A 31 -17.79 6.50 -12.92
CA ARG A 31 -18.24 6.26 -14.29
C ARG A 31 -18.36 4.76 -14.53
N ARG A 32 -19.53 4.30 -14.98
CA ARG A 32 -19.81 2.86 -15.20
C ARG A 32 -19.47 2.00 -13.97
N GLY A 33 -19.85 2.47 -12.78
CA GLY A 33 -19.60 1.79 -11.50
C GLY A 33 -18.17 1.87 -10.96
N ARG A 34 -17.22 2.49 -11.68
CA ARG A 34 -15.83 2.63 -11.23
C ARG A 34 -15.59 4.04 -10.68
N LYS A 35 -14.93 4.14 -9.53
CA LYS A 35 -14.43 5.41 -8.98
C LYS A 35 -13.29 5.92 -9.87
N ILE A 36 -13.37 7.18 -10.32
CA ILE A 36 -12.41 7.75 -11.30
C ILE A 36 -11.77 9.06 -10.84
N ALA A 37 -12.41 9.81 -9.94
CA ALA A 37 -11.90 11.07 -9.42
C ALA A 37 -12.54 11.38 -8.07
N VAL A 38 -11.96 12.35 -7.37
CA VAL A 38 -12.51 12.92 -6.14
C VAL A 38 -12.59 14.43 -6.32
N LEU A 39 -13.68 15.04 -5.88
CA LEU A 39 -13.84 16.49 -5.78
C LEU A 39 -13.79 16.88 -4.30
N ILE A 40 -12.86 17.78 -3.98
CA ILE A 40 -12.64 18.39 -2.67
C ILE A 40 -12.34 19.88 -2.85
N GLY A 41 -12.52 20.66 -1.79
CA GLY A 41 -12.08 22.05 -1.74
C GLY A 41 -10.56 22.20 -1.84
N VAL A 42 -10.11 23.38 -2.26
CA VAL A 42 -8.68 23.67 -2.45
C VAL A 42 -7.89 23.56 -1.14
N ASP A 43 -8.46 24.02 -0.03
CA ASP A 43 -7.78 23.97 1.28
C ASP A 43 -7.57 22.53 1.77
N GLU A 44 -8.52 21.63 1.53
CA GLU A 44 -8.38 20.21 1.82
C GLU A 44 -7.30 19.58 0.93
N TYR A 45 -7.29 19.91 -0.37
CA TYR A 45 -6.26 19.46 -1.29
C TYR A 45 -4.86 19.91 -0.86
N GLN A 46 -4.70 21.17 -0.46
CA GLN A 46 -3.43 21.71 0.03
C GLN A 46 -2.98 21.02 1.32
N ARG A 47 -3.90 20.74 2.26
CA ARG A 47 -3.58 19.97 3.48
C ARG A 47 -3.06 18.57 3.15
N TYR A 48 -3.72 17.84 2.25
CA TYR A 48 -3.23 16.53 1.84
C TYR A 48 -1.85 16.61 1.17
N LYS A 49 -1.62 17.63 0.33
CA LYS A 49 -0.31 17.84 -0.29
C LYS A 49 0.80 18.14 0.72
N ALA A 50 0.51 18.93 1.75
CA ALA A 50 1.46 19.21 2.82
C ALA A 50 1.82 17.94 3.60
N ILE A 51 0.83 17.10 3.92
CA ILE A 51 1.04 15.82 4.61
C ILE A 51 1.89 14.87 3.76
N GLU A 52 1.57 14.75 2.46
CA GLU A 52 2.32 13.93 1.50
C GLU A 52 3.79 14.38 1.43
N LEU A 53 4.03 15.69 1.37
CA LEU A 53 5.40 16.24 1.35
C LEU A 53 6.14 15.94 2.64
N GLN A 54 5.52 16.16 3.80
CA GLN A 54 6.14 15.89 5.10
C GLN A 54 6.43 14.39 5.31
N GLN A 55 5.61 13.51 4.76
CA GLN A 55 5.87 12.07 4.76
C GLN A 55 7.07 11.74 3.87
N ARG A 56 7.09 12.27 2.65
CA ARG A 56 8.22 12.08 1.73
C ARG A 56 9.54 12.58 2.31
N GLU A 57 9.54 13.73 2.97
CA GLU A 57 10.72 14.28 3.64
C GLU A 57 11.19 13.37 4.78
N ARG A 58 10.26 12.85 5.58
CA ARG A 58 10.59 11.88 6.64
C ARG A 58 11.22 10.62 6.05
N ASP A 59 10.62 10.05 5.01
CA ASP A 59 11.13 8.84 4.36
C ASP A 59 12.53 9.09 3.78
N PHE A 60 12.73 10.24 3.14
CA PHE A 60 14.02 10.62 2.59
C PHE A 60 15.08 10.81 3.68
N ASN A 61 14.73 11.45 4.79
CA ASN A 61 15.62 11.62 5.94
C ASN A 61 16.00 10.28 6.57
N VAL A 62 15.11 9.29 6.59
CA VAL A 62 15.43 7.93 7.06
C VAL A 62 16.46 7.27 6.13
N LEU A 63 16.33 7.44 4.82
CA LEU A 63 17.27 6.86 3.84
C LEU A 63 18.65 7.51 3.87
N LEU A 64 18.71 8.81 4.15
CA LEU A 64 19.96 9.56 4.27
C LEU A 64 20.52 9.58 5.70
N ALA A 65 19.80 9.04 6.67
CA ALA A 65 20.26 9.02 8.05
C ALA A 65 21.59 8.28 8.13
N PRO A 66 22.59 8.82 8.86
CA PRO A 66 23.80 8.07 9.12
C PRO A 66 23.44 6.76 9.82
N ALA A 67 24.22 5.72 9.54
CA ALA A 67 24.02 4.42 10.16
C ALA A 67 23.94 4.61 11.70
N PRO A 68 22.95 4.01 12.38
CA PRO A 68 22.83 4.15 13.82
C PRO A 68 24.13 3.70 14.51
N PRO A 69 24.44 4.20 15.72
CA PRO A 69 25.71 3.90 16.40
C PRO A 69 26.00 2.40 16.58
N ASN A 70 24.93 1.59 16.59
CA ASN A 70 24.98 0.15 16.77
C ASN A 70 24.71 -0.61 15.46
N ALA A 71 24.82 0.06 14.31
CA ALA A 71 24.63 -0.57 13.02
C ALA A 71 25.67 -1.69 12.84
N PRO A 72 25.26 -2.86 12.36
CA PRO A 72 26.20 -3.93 12.07
C PRO A 72 27.20 -3.47 11.00
N THR A 73 28.46 -3.86 11.17
CA THR A 73 29.46 -3.69 10.11
C THR A 73 29.03 -4.48 8.86
N GLU A 74 29.62 -4.18 7.71
CA GLU A 74 29.28 -4.87 6.46
C GLU A 74 29.42 -6.41 6.59
N ASP A 75 30.46 -6.88 7.26
CA ASP A 75 30.69 -8.30 7.53
C ASP A 75 29.61 -8.90 8.44
N GLN A 76 29.20 -8.17 9.48
CA GLN A 76 28.13 -8.60 10.38
C GLN A 76 26.79 -8.65 9.64
N ALA A 77 26.48 -7.64 8.83
CA ALA A 77 25.26 -7.58 8.02
C ALA A 77 25.21 -8.74 7.02
N ARG A 78 26.34 -9.05 6.36
CA ARG A 78 26.47 -10.19 5.46
C ARG A 78 26.24 -11.52 6.19
N SER A 79 26.81 -11.69 7.38
CA SER A 79 26.61 -12.90 8.20
C SER A 79 25.13 -13.08 8.59
N ILE A 80 24.47 -12.01 9.03
CA ILE A 80 23.04 -12.00 9.36
C ILE A 80 22.19 -12.38 8.14
N ALA A 81 22.46 -11.78 6.97
CA ALA A 81 21.73 -12.08 5.74
C ALA A 81 21.85 -13.57 5.34
N VAL A 82 23.06 -14.15 5.45
CA VAL A 82 23.28 -15.58 5.18
C VAL A 82 22.49 -16.46 6.16
N GLN A 83 22.45 -16.11 7.45
CA GLN A 83 21.67 -16.84 8.44
C GLN A 83 20.17 -16.79 8.16
N ILE A 84 19.63 -15.63 7.79
CA ILE A 84 18.21 -15.46 7.43
C ILE A 84 17.85 -16.33 6.22
N VAL A 85 18.67 -16.29 5.14
CA VAL A 85 18.45 -17.11 3.94
C VAL A 85 18.50 -18.60 4.25
N ARG A 86 19.45 -19.04 5.09
CA ARG A 86 19.54 -20.44 5.52
C ARG A 86 18.29 -20.86 6.29
N LYS A 87 17.86 -20.06 7.28
CA LYS A 87 16.66 -20.34 8.09
C LYS A 87 15.41 -20.44 7.22
N ALA A 88 15.21 -19.51 6.29
CA ALA A 88 14.07 -19.52 5.38
C ALA A 88 14.05 -20.75 4.44
N ARG A 89 15.21 -21.25 4.02
CA ARG A 89 15.31 -22.50 3.23
C ARG A 89 14.92 -23.72 4.06
N THR A 90 15.38 -23.81 5.31
CA THR A 90 15.05 -24.91 6.21
C THR A 90 13.54 -24.96 6.50
N GLU A 91 12.93 -23.83 6.86
CA GLU A 91 11.49 -23.73 7.14
C GLU A 91 10.61 -24.05 5.91
N ARG A 92 11.12 -23.82 4.69
CA ARG A 92 10.42 -24.17 3.44
C ARG A 92 10.52 -25.66 3.15
N SER A 93 11.67 -26.28 3.46
CA SER A 93 11.87 -27.72 3.34
C SER A 93 11.00 -28.50 4.32
N GLU A 94 10.87 -28.02 5.56
CA GLU A 94 10.03 -28.62 6.60
C GLU A 94 8.52 -28.51 6.30
N ARG A 95 8.08 -27.43 5.63
CA ARG A 95 6.69 -27.30 5.15
C ARG A 95 6.40 -28.08 3.87
N GLY A 96 7.43 -28.35 3.06
CA GLY A 96 7.31 -29.11 1.81
C GLY A 96 7.15 -30.62 2.00
N THR A 97 7.57 -31.17 3.14
CA THR A 97 7.46 -32.60 3.46
C THR A 97 6.12 -33.00 4.07
N THR A 98 5.27 -32.06 4.50
CA THR A 98 3.96 -32.36 5.10
C THR A 98 2.84 -32.63 4.07
N ASN A 99 3.04 -32.34 2.79
CA ASN A 99 2.05 -32.59 1.72
C ASN A 99 2.55 -33.59 0.65
N ALA A 100 3.14 -34.71 1.07
CA ALA A 100 3.36 -35.83 0.15
C ALA A 100 2.00 -36.55 -0.08
N PRO A 101 1.45 -36.59 -1.31
CA PRO A 101 0.20 -37.31 -1.56
C PRO A 101 0.44 -38.81 -1.41
N LEU A 102 -0.36 -39.50 -0.58
CA LEU A 102 -0.46 -40.96 -0.57
C LEU A 102 -0.85 -41.43 -1.98
N ARG A 103 0.14 -41.92 -2.74
CA ARG A 103 -0.08 -42.59 -4.03
C ARG A 103 0.53 -43.98 -4.02
N SER A 104 -0.26 -44.94 -3.53
CA SER A 104 -0.30 -46.37 -3.91
C SER A 104 -1.40 -46.96 -3.02
N GLN A 105 -2.43 -47.63 -3.52
CA GLN A 105 -2.36 -48.87 -4.29
C GLN A 105 -3.57 -48.98 -5.24
N ARG A 106 -3.29 -49.12 -6.54
CA ARG A 106 -4.14 -49.87 -7.47
C ARG A 106 -3.24 -50.97 -8.04
N GLY A 107 -3.71 -52.22 -7.96
CA GLY A 107 -3.25 -53.30 -8.82
C GLY A 107 -2.76 -54.54 -8.08
N GLN A 108 -3.66 -55.52 -7.94
CA GLN A 108 -3.52 -56.99 -7.87
C GLN A 108 -4.77 -57.50 -7.13
N SER A 109 -5.63 -58.37 -7.64
CA SER A 109 -5.70 -59.17 -8.87
C SER A 109 -7.17 -59.52 -9.12
#